data_AF-A0A8J4A4I3-F1
#
_entry.id   AF-A0A8J4A4I3-F1
#
_cell.length_a   1.000
_cell.length_b   1.000
_cell.length_c   1.000
_cell.angle_alpha   90.00
_cell.angle_beta   90.00
_cell.angle_gamma   90.00
#
_symmetry.space_group_name_H-M   'P 1'
#
loop_
_entity.id
_entity.type
_entity.pdbx_description
1 polymer ?
#
loop_
_entity_poly.entity_id
_entity_poly.type
_entity_poly.pdbx_seq_one_letter_code
_entity_poly.pdbx_strand_id
1 'polypeptide(L)' 'MSLALVVDGRRRVAVGHNPSTRETYRATLGGGAFRDGTVTTAGAPRSATTGR' A
#
# COMPACT_ATOMS: atom_id res chain seq x y z
N MET A 1 0.09 -9.45 8.14
CA MET A 1 1.31 -9.95 7.44
C MET A 1 1.66 -8.99 6.31
N SER A 2 2.92 -8.81 5.96
CA SER A 2 3.31 -8.03 4.78
C SER A 2 4.54 -8.64 4.09
N LEU A 3 4.68 -8.36 2.79
CA LEU A 3 5.82 -8.78 1.97
C LEU A 3 6.09 -7.71 0.89
N ALA A 4 7.37 -7.51 0.54
CA ALA A 4 7.77 -6.61 -0.54
C ALA A 4 8.77 -7.30 -1.47
N LEU A 5 8.57 -7.14 -2.78
CA LEU A 5 9.52 -7.55 -3.80
C LEU A 5 10.36 -6.35 -4.22
N VAL A 6 11.68 -6.50 -4.07
CA VAL A 6 12.69 -5.54 -4.49
C VAL A 6 13.52 -6.16 -5.59
N VAL A 7 13.67 -5.47 -6.73
CA VAL A 7 14.50 -5.88 -7.87
C VAL A 7 15.45 -4.73 -8.17
N ASP A 8 16.75 -5.02 -8.25
CA ASP A 8 17.82 -4.02 -8.46
C ASP A 8 17.77 -2.85 -7.46
N GLY A 9 17.48 -3.15 -6.18
CA GLY A 9 17.33 -2.14 -5.13
C GLY A 9 16.05 -1.28 -5.23
N ARG A 10 15.18 -1.52 -6.23
CA ARG A 10 13.92 -0.79 -6.42
C ARG A 10 12.74 -1.64 -5.99
N ARG A 11 11.89 -1.09 -5.10
CA ARG A 11 10.61 -1.71 -4.70
C ARG A 11 9.69 -1.80 -5.93
N ARG A 12 9.37 -3.02 -6.36
CA ARG A 12 8.49 -3.27 -7.52
C ARG A 12 7.05 -3.51 -7.10
N VAL A 13 6.86 -4.32 -6.06
CA VAL A 13 5.55 -4.72 -5.55
C VAL A 13 5.58 -4.79 -4.03
N ALA A 14 4.52 -4.33 -3.38
CA ALA A 14 4.28 -4.54 -1.95
C ALA A 14 2.89 -5.16 -1.75
N VAL A 15 2.78 -6.10 -0.83
CA VAL A 15 1.53 -6.75 -0.43
C VAL A 15 1.41 -6.68 1.09
N GLY A 16 0.23 -6.29 1.57
CA GLY A 16 -0.14 -6.30 2.98
C GLY A 16 -1.46 -7.03 3.17
N HIS A 17 -1.54 -7.87 4.19
CA HIS A 17 -2.77 -8.53 4.60
C HIS A 17 -3.14 -8.10 6.01
N ASN A 18 -4.35 -7.56 6.16
CA ASN A 18 -4.94 -7.22 7.44
C ASN A 18 -5.85 -8.37 7.92
N PRO A 19 -5.42 -9.20 8.90
CA PRO A 19 -6.19 -10.35 9.33
C PRO A 19 -7.48 -9.98 10.07
N SER A 20 -7.59 -8.77 10.65
CA SER A 20 -8.79 -8.36 11.37
C SER A 20 -9.96 -8.02 10.45
N THR A 21 -9.67 -7.50 9.26
CA THR A 21 -10.66 -7.12 8.24
C THR A 21 -10.70 -8.09 7.06
N ARG A 22 -9.75 -9.04 7.00
CA ARG A 22 -9.50 -9.97 5.88
C ARG A 22 -9.14 -9.27 4.55
N GLU A 23 -8.78 -8.00 4.61
CA GLU A 23 -8.43 -7.22 3.42
C GLU A 23 -6.99 -7.49 2.98
N THR A 24 -6.80 -7.47 1.66
CA THR A 24 -5.50 -7.55 1.02
C THR A 24 -5.21 -6.27 0.25
N TYR A 25 -4.10 -5.65 0.59
CA TYR A 25 -3.58 -4.45 -0.02
C TYR A 25 -2.42 -4.82 -0.93
N ARG A 26 -2.41 -4.30 -2.16
CA ARG A 26 -1.29 -4.46 -3.10
C ARG A 26 -0.93 -3.11 -3.70
N ALA A 27 0.36 -2.82 -3.81
CA ALA A 27 0.86 -1.67 -4.55
C ALA A 27 1.93 -2.13 -5.55
N THR A 28 1.91 -1.55 -6.74
CA THR A 28 2.90 -1.80 -7.79
C THR A 28 3.52 -0.50 -8.25
N LEU A 29 4.85 -0.47 -8.40
CA LEU A 29 5.56 0.69 -8.93
C LEU A 29 5.07 1.00 -10.36
N GLY A 30 4.45 2.17 -10.55
CA GLY A 30 3.88 2.59 -11.84
C GLY A 30 2.51 2.00 -12.18
N GLY A 31 2.00 1.02 -11.41
CA GLY A 31 0.71 0.35 -11.68
C GLY A 31 -0.41 0.69 -10.69
N GLY A 32 -0.14 1.51 -9.68
CA GLY A 32 -1.13 1.97 -8.70
C GLY A 32 -1.23 1.10 -7.45
N ALA A 33 -2.29 1.36 -6.67
CA ALA A 33 -2.60 0.69 -5.41
C ALA A 33 -3.99 0.05 -5.48
N PHE A 34 -4.15 -1.08 -4.79
CA PHE A 34 -5.34 -1.92 -4.83
C PHE A 34 -5.70 -2.41 -3.42
N ARG A 35 -7.00 -2.51 -3.15
CA ARG A 35 -7.60 -3.18 -1.99
C ARG A 35 -8.54 -4.26 -2.52
N ASP A 36 -8.26 -5.51 -2.20
CA ASP A 36 -9.05 -6.68 -2.64
C ASP A 36 -9.31 -6.69 -4.15
N GLY A 37 -8.28 -6.32 -4.93
CA GLY A 37 -8.32 -6.22 -6.39
C GLY A 37 -8.95 -4.94 -6.94
N THR A 38 -9.60 -4.13 -6.11
CA THR A 38 -10.17 -2.84 -6.51
C THR A 38 -9.12 -1.75 -6.45
N VAL A 39 -9.01 -0.92 -7.49
CA VAL A 39 -8.09 0.23 -7.50
C VAL A 39 -8.44 1.19 -6.38
N THR A 40 -7.43 1.60 -5.62
CA THR A 40 -7.55 2.63 -4.58
C THR A 40 -6.71 3.83 -4.97
N THR A 41 -7.31 5.01 -4.94
CA THR A 41 -6.55 6.26 -4.94
C THR A 41 -6.03 6.53 -3.54
N ALA A 42 -4.82 7.07 -3.43
CA ALA A 42 -4.36 7.61 -2.16
C ALA A 42 -5.35 8.71 -1.74
N GLY A 43 -6.02 8.54 -0.60
CA GLY A 43 -6.73 9.65 0.03
C GLY A 43 -5.73 10.78 0.27
N ALA A 44 -6.18 12.03 0.17
CA ALA A 44 -5.34 13.19 0.44
C ALA A 44 -4.55 12.96 1.74
N PRO A 45 -3.22 13.19 1.77
CA PRO A 45 -2.46 13.02 2.98
C PRO A 45 -3.13 13.86 4.05
N ARG A 46 -3.57 13.22 5.14
CA ARG A 46 -4.05 13.97 6.30
C ARG A 46 -2.87 14.79 6.76
N SER A 47 -2.96 16.13 6.66
CA SER A 47 -1.99 17.02 7.27
C SER A 47 -1.89 16.60 8.73
N ALA A 48 -0.76 15.99 9.10
CA ALA A 48 -0.50 15.73 10.50
C ALA A 48 -0.41 17.11 11.15
N THR A 49 -1.39 17.45 12.00
CA THR A 49 -1.30 18.61 12.87
C THR A 49 -0.11 18.38 13.78
N THR A 50 1.03 18.98 13.44
CA THR A 50 2.17 19.06 14.34
C THR A 50 1.78 20.00 15.46
N GLY A 51 1.24 19.45 16.55
CA GLY A 51 0.99 20.21 17.77
C GLY A 51 2.32 20.70 18.34
N ARG A 52 2.39 22.01 18.59
CA ARG A 52 3.39 22.65 19.45
C ARG A 52 2.84 22.76 20.86
#